data_AF-A0A0N1ALQ1-F1
#
_entry.id   AF-A0A0N1ALQ1-F1
#
_cell.length_a   1.000
_cell.length_b   1.000
_cell.length_c   1.000
_cell.angle_alpha   90.00
_cell.angle_beta   90.00
_cell.angle_gamma   90.00
#
_symmetry.space_group_name_H-M   'P 1'
#
loop_
_entity.id
_entity.type
_entity.pdbx_description
1 polymer ?
#
loop_
_entity_poly.entity_id
_entity_poly.type
_entity_poly.pdbx_seq_one_letter_code
_entity_poly.pdbx_strand_id
1 'polypeptide(L)' 'MRALNLVTLLLVIVGGVNWLLVGLADFDLVATLFGGQDTALATIVYVLVGLSALWQIVPFAKAMQVGETRAEANIGGHR' A
#
# COMPACT_ATOMS: atom_id res chain seq x y z
N MET A 1 -1.55 -15.43 7.47
CA MET A 1 -1.59 -13.95 7.39
C MET A 1 -0.32 -13.28 6.83
N ARG A 2 0.89 -13.88 6.90
CA ARG A 2 2.12 -13.26 6.34
C ARG A 2 2.13 -13.07 4.82
N ALA A 3 1.67 -14.08 4.07
CA ALA A 3 1.65 -14.03 2.60
C ALA A 3 0.74 -12.92 2.06
N LEU A 4 -0.46 -12.76 2.66
CA LEU A 4 -1.38 -11.67 2.32
C LEU A 4 -0.75 -10.29 2.52
N ASN A 5 -0.11 -10.04 3.67
CA ASN A 5 0.60 -8.78 3.92
C ASN A 5 1.72 -8.49 2.92
N LEU A 6 2.46 -9.51 2.48
CA LEU A 6 3.52 -9.35 1.49
C LEU A 6 2.95 -9.04 0.10
N VAL A 7 1.87 -9.72 -0.30
CA VAL A 7 1.20 -9.48 -1.57
C VAL A 7 0.60 -8.07 -1.62
N THR A 8 -0.09 -7.65 -0.56
CA THR A 8 -0.68 -6.31 -0.50
C THR A 8 0.40 -5.22 -0.43
N LEU A 9 1.51 -5.45 0.30
CA LEU A 9 2.65 -4.53 0.30
C LEU A 9 3.28 -4.40 -1.10
N LEU A 10 3.47 -5.52 -1.80
CA LEU A 10 4.03 -5.53 -3.15
C LEU A 10 3.11 -4.78 -4.12
N LEU A 11 1.78 -5.00 -4.04
CA LEU A 11 0.79 -4.28 -4.84
C LEU A 11 0.80 -2.76 -4.57
N VAL A 12 0.95 -2.35 -3.31
CA VAL A 12 1.07 -0.93 -2.94
C VAL A 12 2.36 -0.31 -3.49
N ILE A 13 3.49 -1.03 -3.44
CA ILE A 13 4.76 -0.56 -4.00
C ILE A 13 4.64 -0.41 -5.52
N VAL A 14 4.09 -1.41 -6.22
CA VAL A 14 3.87 -1.34 -7.67
C VAL A 14 2.96 -0.16 -8.02
N GLY A 15 1.88 0.04 -7.26
CA GLY A 15 1.01 1.21 -7.39
C GLY A 15 1.76 2.53 -7.22
N GLY A 16 2.53 2.67 -6.14
CA GLY A 16 3.31 3.88 -5.87
C GLY A 16 4.35 4.19 -6.95
N VAL A 17 5.03 3.16 -7.48
CA VAL A 17 5.99 3.32 -8.59
C VAL A 17 5.27 3.76 -9.87
N ASN A 18 4.09 3.21 -10.17
CA ASN A 18 3.31 3.65 -11.33
C ASN A 18 2.88 5.11 -11.22
N TRP A 19 2.37 5.52 -10.05
CA TRP A 19 1.99 6.91 -9.80
C TRP A 19 3.19 7.88 -9.83
N LEU A 20 4.38 7.43 -9.41
CA LEU A 20 5.62 8.21 -9.54
C LEU A 20 5.98 8.46 -11.01
N LEU A 21 5.88 7.42 -11.85
CA LEU A 21 6.17 7.52 -13.29
C LEU A 21 5.16 8.41 -14.01
N VAL A 22 3.87 8.30 -13.66
CA VAL A 22 2.83 9.20 -14.17
C VAL A 22 3.09 10.64 -13.74
N GLY A 23 3.45 10.89 -12.48
CA GLY A 23 3.72 12.24 -11.98
C GLY A 23 5.00 12.89 -12.51
N LEU A 24 6.02 12.10 -12.87
CA LEU A 24 7.30 12.62 -13.36
C LEU A 24 7.37 12.76 -14.89
N ALA A 25 6.70 11.87 -15.61
CA ALA A 25 6.87 11.72 -17.06
C ALA A 25 5.57 11.47 -17.83
N ASP A 26 4.40 11.61 -17.17
CA ASP A 26 3.08 11.24 -17.73
C ASP A 26 3.06 9.80 -18.27
N PHE A 27 3.93 8.93 -17.72
CA PHE A 27 4.14 7.58 -18.20
C PHE A 27 3.41 6.58 -17.31
N ASP A 28 2.36 5.98 -17.86
CA ASP A 28 1.59 4.92 -17.21
C ASP A 28 2.18 3.54 -17.56
N LEU A 29 2.93 2.96 -16.61
CA LEU A 29 3.55 1.64 -16.75
C LEU A 29 2.48 0.53 -16.82
N VAL A 30 1.38 0.66 -16.07
CA VAL A 30 0.27 -0.30 -16.06
C VAL A 30 -0.44 -0.27 -17.40
N ALA A 31 -0.83 0.91 -17.90
CA ALA A 31 -1.44 1.04 -19.22
C ALA A 31 -0.52 0.50 -20.32
N THR A 32 0.78 0.81 -20.27
CA THR A 32 1.72 0.34 -21.30
C THR A 32 1.94 -1.17 -21.28
N LEU A 33 1.96 -1.82 -20.11
CA LEU A 33 2.07 -3.28 -20.00
C LEU A 33 0.79 -4.02 -20.39
N PHE A 34 -0.38 -3.46 -20.09
CA PHE A 34 -1.67 -4.14 -20.27
C PHE A 34 -2.42 -3.76 -21.55
N GLY A 35 -1.81 -2.97 -22.44
CA GLY A 35 -2.32 -2.70 -23.79
C GLY A 35 -3.13 -1.41 -23.95
N GLY A 36 -3.03 -0.49 -22.99
CA GLY A 36 -3.62 0.84 -23.04
C GLY A 36 -4.45 1.18 -21.80
N GLN A 37 -4.63 2.47 -21.54
CA GLN A 37 -5.38 2.99 -20.40
C GLN A 37 -6.87 2.61 -20.45
N ASP A 38 -7.41 2.41 -21.66
CA ASP A 38 -8.82 2.04 -21.89
C ASP A 38 -9.08 0.52 -21.80
N THR A 39 -8.05 -0.27 -21.46
CA THR A 39 -8.23 -1.73 -21.34
C THR A 39 -8.89 -2.09 -20.01
N ALA A 40 -9.86 -3.02 -20.06
CA ALA A 40 -10.49 -3.56 -18.86
C ALA A 40 -9.48 -4.19 -17.88
N LEU A 41 -8.37 -4.72 -18.41
CA LEU A 41 -7.27 -5.28 -17.63
C LEU A 41 -6.53 -4.22 -16.79
N ALA A 42 -6.18 -3.07 -17.37
CA ALA A 42 -5.54 -1.98 -16.64
C ALA A 42 -6.44 -1.48 -15.49
N THR A 43 -7.74 -1.32 -15.74
CA THR A 43 -8.72 -0.93 -14.71
C THR A 43 -8.79 -1.94 -13.56
N ILE A 44 -8.78 -3.25 -13.86
CA ILE A 44 -8.77 -4.29 -12.82
C ILE A 44 -7.51 -4.18 -11.95
N VAL A 45 -6.33 -3.97 -12.57
CA VAL A 45 -5.08 -3.80 -11.83
C VAL A 45 -5.15 -2.57 -10.90
N TYR A 46 -5.67 -1.44 -11.39
CA TYR A 46 -5.85 -0.25 -10.58
C TYR A 46 -6.79 -0.45 -9.40
N VAL A 47 -7.91 -1.16 -9.60
CA VAL A 47 -8.84 -1.49 -8.52
C VAL A 47 -8.17 -2.39 -7.48
N LEU A 48 -7.39 -3.39 -7.90
CA LEU A 48 -6.66 -4.27 -6.98
C LEU A 48 -5.57 -3.54 -6.18
N VAL A 49 -4.86 -2.61 -6.83
CA VAL A 49 -3.87 -1.74 -6.17
C VAL A 49 -4.55 -0.85 -5.13
N GLY A 50 -5.67 -0.20 -5.49
CA GLY A 50 -6.44 0.65 -4.57
C GLY A 50 -7.01 -0.12 -3.38
N LEU A 51 -7.59 -1.30 -3.61
CA LEU A 51 -8.08 -2.18 -2.54
C LEU A 51 -6.96 -2.66 -1.62
N SER A 52 -5.78 -2.95 -2.17
CA SER A 52 -4.60 -3.34 -1.39
C SER A 52 -4.10 -2.19 -0.51
N ALA A 53 -4.09 -0.95 -1.03
CA ALA A 53 -3.76 0.23 -0.25
C ALA A 53 -4.72 0.43 0.92
N LEU A 54 -6.04 0.33 0.68
CA LEU A 54 -7.06 0.43 1.73
C LEU A 54 -6.87 -0.65 2.80
N TRP A 55 -6.58 -1.89 2.40
CA TRP A 55 -6.34 -2.98 3.34
C TRP A 55 -5.08 -2.77 4.19
N GLN A 56 -4.07 -2.09 3.65
CA GLN A 56 -2.81 -1.79 4.35
C GLN A 56 -2.92 -0.62 5.35
N ILE A 57 -3.96 0.23 5.26
CA ILE A 57 -4.20 1.33 6.21
C ILE A 57 -4.41 0.80 7.63
N VAL A 58 -5.16 -0.29 7.80
CA VAL A 58 -5.45 -0.87 9.13
C VAL A 58 -4.19 -1.37 9.86
N PRO A 59 -3.33 -2.21 9.26
CA PRO A 59 -2.07 -2.60 9.89
C PRO A 59 -1.09 -1.43 10.04
N PHE A 60 -1.09 -0.45 9.12
CA PHE A 60 -0.28 0.76 9.27
C PHE A 60 -0.71 1.61 10.48
N ALA A 61 -2.00 1.86 10.65
CA ALA A 61 -2.55 2.58 11.80
C ALA A 61 -2.26 1.86 13.13
N LYS A 62 -2.38 0.52 13.15
CA LYS A 62 -1.97 -0.28 14.32
C LYS A 62 -0.47 -0.20 14.58
N ALA A 63 0.37 -0.22 13.55
CA ALA A 63 1.81 -0.08 13.71
C ALA A 63 2.20 1.28 14.32
N MET A 64 1.48 2.36 14.00
CA MET A 64 1.69 3.66 14.64
C MET A 64 1.34 3.65 16.15
N GLN A 65 0.31 2.91 16.56
CA GLN A 65 -0.11 2.80 17.97
C GLN A 65 0.80 1.91 18.84
N VAL A 66 1.58 1.00 18.22
CA VAL A 66 2.53 0.13 18.94
C VAL A 66 3.66 0.92 19.62
N GLY A 67 3.92 2.16 19.19
CA GLY A 67 4.88 3.06 19.85
C GLY A 67 4.40 3.61 21.21
N GLU A 68 3.10 3.87 21.36
CA GLU A 68 2.54 4.50 22.59
C GLU A 68 2.36 3.50 23.73
N THR A 69 1.83 2.31 23.44
CA THR A 69 1.48 1.31 24.48
C THR A 69 2.68 0.74 25.25
N ARG A 70 3.87 0.70 24.64
CA ARG A 70 5.11 0.29 25.34
C ARG A 70 5.73 1.41 26.17
N ALA A 71 5.48 2.67 25.82
CA ALA A 71 5.95 3.81 26.59
C ALA A 71 5.19 3.94 27.91
N GLU A 72 3.86 3.75 27.90
CA GLU A 72 3.03 3.84 29.10
C GLU A 72 3.27 2.70 30.11
N ALA A 73 3.52 1.47 29.62
CA ALA A 73 3.77 0.31 30.48
C ALA A 73 5.08 0.41 31.29
N ASN A 74 6.08 1.18 30.80
CA ASN A 74 7.37 1.30 31.46
C ASN A 74 7.44 2.44 32.49
N ILE A 75 6.48 3.37 32.47
CA ILE A 75 6.42 4.51 33.41
C ILE A 75 5.60 4.15 34.67
N GLY A 76 4.72 3.14 34.58
CA GLY A 76 3.89 2.67 35.70
C GLY A 76 4.57 1.76 36.73
N GLY A 77 5.79 1.26 36.45
CA GLY A 77 6.48 0.27 37.30
C GLY A 77 7.38 0.85 38.40
N HIS A 78 7.47 2.17 38.52
CA HIS A 78 8.37 2.86 39.48
C HIS A 78 7.62 3.56 40.63
N ARG A 79 6.51 2.99 41.10
CA ARG A 79 5.83 3.44 42.33
C ARG A 79 5.59 2.27 43.27
#